data_AF-A0A954HSE1-F1
#
_entry.id   AF-A0A954HSE1-F1
#
_cell.length_a   1.000
_cell.length_b   1.000
_cell.length_c   1.000
_cell.angle_alpha   90.00
_cell.angle_beta   90.00
_cell.angle_gamma   90.00
#
_symmetry.space_group_name_H-M   'P 1'
#
loop_
_entity.id
_entity.type
_entity.pdbx_description
1 polymer ?
#
loop_
_entity_poly.entity_id
_entity_poly.type
_entity_poly.pdbx_seq_one_letter_code
_entity_poly.pdbx_strand_id
1 'polypeptide(L)'
;KSVDVVHPGRPNKLQIRWEQFELEDQTTLRQRLPLLTVIRKEKPLTETEAARLRLDKTARRMELAAADACGSGGGCSSGCGADPELYQLQQVRLAEARSEEEAPSDPKSRRTGNPGCCGRGCNGCLVFWHDPAYAKGRELMKQKKIGELLTRNSRS
;
A
#
# COMPACT_ATOMS: atom_id res chain seq x y z
N LYS A 1 38.91 -3.47 -33.91
CA LYS A 1 39.35 -3.11 -32.55
C LYS A 1 38.16 -3.32 -31.60
N SER A 2 38.11 -4.47 -30.95
CA SER A 2 37.16 -4.77 -29.88
C SER A 2 37.58 -3.98 -28.64
N VAL A 3 36.65 -3.23 -28.06
CA VAL A 3 36.89 -2.52 -26.80
C VAL A 3 36.57 -3.50 -25.67
N ASP A 4 37.59 -3.92 -24.92
CA ASP A 4 37.52 -4.90 -23.81
C ASP A 4 36.73 -4.43 -22.57
N VAL A 5 36.25 -3.18 -22.58
CA VAL A 5 35.53 -2.61 -21.43
C VAL A 5 34.13 -2.20 -21.86
N VAL A 6 33.19 -3.13 -21.66
CA VAL A 6 31.75 -2.85 -21.75
C VAL A 6 31.37 -2.01 -20.53
N HIS A 7 31.27 -0.70 -20.72
CA HIS A 7 30.74 0.18 -19.69
C HIS A 7 29.22 -0.04 -19.64
N PRO A 8 28.62 -0.47 -18.51
CA PRO A 8 27.18 -0.46 -18.39
C PRO A 8 26.74 1.00 -18.53
N GLY A 9 26.00 1.31 -19.61
CA GLY A 9 25.47 2.64 -19.84
C GLY A 9 24.70 3.15 -18.61
N ARG A 10 24.52 4.48 -18.51
CA ARG A 10 23.68 5.07 -17.47
C ARG A 10 22.35 4.31 -17.40
N PRO A 11 21.87 3.88 -16.22
CA PRO A 11 20.62 3.15 -16.14
C PRO A 11 19.49 4.10 -16.56
N ASN A 12 19.13 4.03 -17.84
CA ASN A 12 17.98 4.74 -18.37
C ASN A 12 16.76 4.09 -17.73
N LYS A 13 16.21 4.76 -16.70
CA LYS A 13 14.95 4.34 -16.09
C LYS A 13 13.85 4.60 -17.11
N LEU A 14 13.37 3.53 -17.74
CA LEU A 14 12.19 3.57 -18.58
C LEU A 14 10.96 3.54 -17.66
N GLN A 15 10.19 4.63 -17.67
CA GLN A 15 8.89 4.69 -17.02
C GLN A 15 7.82 4.45 -18.08
N ILE A 16 7.14 3.32 -17.97
CA ILE A 16 6.01 2.95 -18.81
C ILE A 16 4.76 3.08 -17.93
N ARG A 17 3.70 3.73 -18.44
CA ARG A 17 2.46 3.87 -17.68
C ARG A 17 1.75 2.53 -17.58
N TRP A 18 1.19 2.23 -16.41
CA TRP A 18 0.52 0.95 -16.15
C TRP A 18 -0.71 0.72 -17.05
N GLU A 19 -1.40 1.79 -17.45
CA GLU A 19 -2.55 1.75 -18.37
C GLU A 19 -2.25 1.00 -19.68
N GLN A 20 -0.99 1.02 -20.12
CA GLN A 20 -0.59 0.32 -21.35
C GLN A 20 -0.56 -1.22 -21.20
N PHE A 21 -0.66 -1.73 -19.97
CA PHE A 21 -0.63 -3.16 -19.66
C PHE A 21 -1.96 -3.69 -19.11
N GLU A 22 -3.04 -2.89 -19.13
CA GLU A 22 -4.33 -3.28 -18.54
C GLU A 22 -4.96 -4.52 -19.19
N LEU A 23 -4.74 -4.71 -20.49
CA LEU A 23 -5.27 -5.83 -21.27
C LEU A 23 -4.28 -7.00 -21.44
N GLU A 24 -3.05 -6.87 -20.96
CA GLU A 24 -2.03 -7.91 -21.15
C GLU A 24 -2.08 -8.99 -20.05
N ASP A 25 -1.91 -10.25 -20.46
CA ASP A 25 -1.84 -11.37 -19.52
C ASP A 25 -0.42 -11.53 -18.95
N GLN A 26 -0.31 -11.92 -17.69
CA GLN A 26 0.99 -12.12 -17.01
C GLN A 26 1.86 -13.16 -17.71
N THR A 27 1.25 -14.15 -18.36
CA THR A 27 1.96 -15.16 -19.14
C THR A 27 2.65 -14.55 -20.36
N THR A 28 1.94 -13.67 -21.09
CA THR A 28 2.47 -12.95 -22.25
C THR A 28 3.57 -11.96 -21.87
N LEU A 29 3.42 -11.28 -20.73
CA LEU A 29 4.43 -10.37 -20.20
C LEU A 29 5.74 -11.10 -19.87
N ARG A 30 5.66 -12.28 -19.26
CA ARG A 30 6.85 -13.10 -18.96
C ARG A 30 7.58 -13.59 -20.20
N GLN A 31 6.87 -13.81 -21.30
CA GLN A 31 7.46 -14.22 -22.58
C GLN A 31 8.09 -13.04 -23.33
N ARG A 32 7.48 -11.85 -23.27
CA ARG A 32 7.92 -10.66 -24.02
C ARG A 32 9.02 -9.88 -23.33
N LEU A 33 9.08 -9.89 -22.00
CA LEU A 33 10.06 -9.11 -21.25
C LEU A 33 11.41 -9.83 -21.17
N PRO A 34 12.53 -9.09 -21.17
CA PRO A 34 13.87 -9.67 -21.04
C PRO A 34 14.01 -10.49 -19.75
N LEU A 35 14.80 -11.56 -19.80
CA LEU A 35 15.18 -12.33 -18.61
C LEU A 35 15.74 -11.39 -17.54
N LEU A 36 15.39 -11.65 -16.27
CA LEU A 36 15.74 -10.85 -15.08
C LEU A 36 15.02 -9.50 -14.92
N THR A 37 13.92 -9.26 -15.65
CA THR A 37 13.03 -8.12 -15.36
C THR A 37 12.13 -8.39 -14.14
N VAL A 38 12.08 -7.42 -13.22
CA VAL A 38 11.22 -7.48 -12.03
C VAL A 38 9.97 -6.65 -12.27
N ILE A 39 8.83 -7.30 -12.45
CA ILE A 39 7.51 -6.66 -12.50
C ILE A 39 6.99 -6.56 -11.07
N ARG A 40 6.70 -5.35 -10.60
CA ARG A 40 6.08 -5.10 -9.30
C ARG A 40 5.08 -3.96 -9.42
N LYS A 41 3.93 -4.08 -8.75
CA LYS A 41 3.05 -2.93 -8.55
C LYS A 41 3.79 -1.96 -7.62
N GLU A 42 3.94 -0.70 -8.03
CA GLU A 42 4.76 0.29 -7.32
C GLU A 42 4.26 0.56 -5.90
N LYS A 43 2.95 0.52 -5.70
CA LYS A 43 2.30 0.64 -4.40
C LYS A 43 1.38 -0.56 -4.14
N PRO A 44 1.37 -1.11 -2.91
CA PRO A 44 0.29 -2.00 -2.51
C PRO A 44 -1.05 -1.27 -2.67
N LEU A 45 -2.14 -1.99 -2.96
CA LEU A 45 -3.46 -1.36 -2.99
C LEU A 45 -3.76 -0.77 -1.61
N THR A 46 -4.32 0.43 -1.59
CA THR A 46 -4.99 0.94 -0.38
C THR A 46 -6.19 0.05 -0.05
N GLU A 47 -6.67 0.12 1.20
CA GLU A 47 -7.81 -0.70 1.61
C GLU A 47 -9.08 -0.31 0.83
N THR A 48 -9.25 0.97 0.47
CA THR A 48 -10.32 1.43 -0.42
C THR A 48 -10.19 0.89 -1.83
N GLU A 49 -9.01 0.94 -2.44
CA GLU A 49 -8.75 0.38 -3.77
C GLU A 49 -9.02 -1.14 -3.79
N ALA A 50 -8.61 -1.85 -2.74
CA ALA A 50 -8.84 -3.28 -2.60
C ALA A 50 -10.34 -3.59 -2.43
N ALA A 51 -11.06 -2.81 -1.63
CA ALA A 51 -12.51 -2.93 -1.46
C ALA A 51 -13.26 -2.65 -2.77
N ARG A 52 -12.84 -1.63 -3.53
CA ARG A 52 -13.38 -1.29 -4.85
C ARG A 52 -13.22 -2.46 -5.83
N LEU A 53 -12.01 -3.01 -5.93
CA LEU A 53 -11.74 -4.15 -6.81
C LEU A 53 -12.58 -5.38 -6.47
N ARG A 54 -12.87 -5.63 -5.19
CA ARG A 54 -13.75 -6.73 -4.77
C ARG A 54 -15.19 -6.49 -5.24
N LEU A 55 -15.72 -5.28 -5.02
CA LEU A 55 -17.05 -4.86 -5.48
C LEU A 55 -17.19 -4.99 -7.00
N ASP A 56 -16.24 -4.48 -7.76
CA ASP A 56 -16.30 -4.54 -9.23
C ASP A 56 -16.25 -5.99 -9.74
N LYS A 57 -15.49 -6.87 -9.06
CA LYS A 57 -15.44 -8.30 -9.38
C LYS A 57 -16.76 -9.01 -9.13
N THR A 58 -17.49 -8.67 -8.06
CA THR A 58 -18.81 -9.28 -7.81
C THR A 58 -19.86 -8.70 -8.74
N ALA A 59 -19.85 -7.39 -8.99
CA ALA A 59 -20.72 -6.76 -9.98
C ALA A 59 -20.55 -7.42 -11.36
N ARG A 60 -19.30 -7.53 -11.84
CA ARG A 60 -19.00 -8.21 -13.10
C ARG A 60 -19.48 -9.66 -13.13
N ARG A 61 -19.34 -10.40 -12.03
CA ARG A 61 -19.83 -11.78 -11.93
C ARG A 61 -21.36 -11.83 -12.04
N MET A 62 -22.05 -10.90 -11.40
CA MET A 62 -23.51 -10.79 -11.48
C MET A 62 -23.97 -10.40 -12.89
N GLU A 63 -23.28 -9.48 -13.56
CA GLU A 63 -23.57 -9.09 -14.94
C GLU A 63 -23.40 -10.26 -15.92
N LEU A 64 -22.33 -11.03 -15.79
CA LEU A 64 -22.11 -12.24 -16.60
C LEU A 64 -23.17 -13.31 -16.32
N ALA A 65 -23.49 -13.56 -15.05
CA ALA A 65 -24.53 -14.52 -14.68
C ALA A 65 -25.93 -14.08 -15.14
N ALA A 66 -26.22 -12.78 -15.13
CA ALA A 66 -27.48 -12.23 -15.64
C ALA A 66 -27.55 -12.29 -17.18
N ALA A 67 -26.43 -12.11 -17.87
CA ALA A 67 -26.34 -12.30 -19.32
C ALA A 67 -26.57 -13.76 -19.72
N ASP A 68 -25.99 -14.71 -18.98
CA ASP A 68 -26.18 -16.16 -19.21
C ASP A 68 -27.62 -16.61 -18.95
N ALA A 69 -28.32 -15.97 -17.99
CA ALA A 69 -29.73 -16.25 -17.68
C ALA A 69 -30.72 -15.78 -18.77
N CYS A 70 -30.34 -14.82 -19.62
CA CYS A 70 -31.19 -14.24 -20.67
C CYS A 70 -31.00 -14.93 -22.05
N GLY A 71 -29.97 -15.78 -22.20
CA GLY A 71 -29.53 -16.31 -23.50
C GLY A 71 -30.07 -17.66 -23.94
N SER A 72 -30.66 -18.49 -23.06
CA SER A 72 -31.17 -19.80 -23.45
C SER A 72 -32.22 -20.30 -22.47
N GLY A 73 -33.37 -20.74 -22.98
CA GLY A 73 -34.53 -21.22 -22.21
C GLY A 73 -34.30 -22.54 -21.46
N GLY A 74 -33.33 -22.58 -20.56
CA GLY A 74 -33.07 -23.71 -19.67
C GLY A 74 -32.89 -23.21 -18.24
N GLY A 75 -33.88 -23.51 -17.37
CA GLY A 75 -33.84 -23.15 -15.96
C GLY A 75 -32.58 -23.71 -15.28
N CYS A 76 -31.81 -22.81 -14.65
CA CYS A 76 -30.65 -23.18 -13.85
C CYS A 76 -31.08 -23.26 -12.38
N SER A 77 -31.13 -24.49 -11.85
CA SER A 77 -31.29 -24.79 -10.43
C SER A 77 -29.97 -24.60 -9.69
N SER A 78 -29.96 -23.73 -8.68
CA SER A 78 -28.96 -23.63 -7.60
C SER A 78 -27.48 -23.59 -8.03
N GLY A 79 -27.09 -22.60 -8.83
CA GLY A 79 -25.67 -22.40 -9.15
C GLY A 79 -25.32 -21.18 -10.00
N CYS A 80 -26.29 -20.30 -10.28
CA CYS A 80 -26.04 -19.04 -10.97
C CYS A 80 -25.35 -18.08 -10.00
N GLY A 81 -24.09 -17.73 -10.26
CA GLY A 81 -23.19 -16.96 -9.37
C GLY A 81 -23.55 -15.49 -9.14
N ALA A 82 -24.84 -15.15 -9.13
CA ALA A 82 -25.36 -13.86 -8.76
C ALA A 82 -25.81 -13.89 -7.29
N ASP A 83 -24.88 -13.59 -6.38
CA ASP A 83 -25.14 -13.50 -4.94
C ASP A 83 -25.38 -12.03 -4.53
N PRO A 84 -26.64 -11.55 -4.45
CA PRO A 84 -26.94 -10.16 -4.11
C PRO A 84 -26.47 -9.79 -2.70
N GLU A 85 -26.45 -10.74 -1.76
CA GLU A 85 -25.97 -10.51 -0.38
C GLU A 85 -24.46 -10.22 -0.35
N LEU A 86 -23.67 -10.93 -1.16
CA LEU A 86 -22.22 -10.68 -1.24
C LEU A 86 -21.91 -9.29 -1.80
N TYR A 87 -22.72 -8.83 -2.76
CA TYR A 87 -22.59 -7.49 -3.31
C TYR A 87 -22.88 -6.42 -2.26
N GLN A 88 -23.96 -6.58 -1.48
CA GLN A 88 -24.30 -5.68 -0.38
C GLN A 88 -23.20 -5.63 0.69
N LEU A 89 -22.65 -6.79 1.09
CA LEU A 89 -21.52 -6.86 2.02
C LEU A 89 -20.29 -6.10 1.52
N GLN A 90 -20.04 -6.13 0.21
CA GLN A 90 -18.91 -5.42 -0.38
C GLN A 90 -19.14 -3.92 -0.49
N GLN A 91 -20.39 -3.47 -0.64
CA GLN A 91 -20.73 -2.05 -0.56
C GLN A 91 -20.46 -1.50 0.84
N VAL A 92 -20.85 -2.24 1.88
CA VAL A 92 -20.57 -1.87 3.28
C VAL A 92 -19.06 -1.75 3.52
N ARG A 93 -18.29 -2.76 3.11
CA ARG A 93 -16.81 -2.75 3.24
C ARG A 93 -16.15 -1.58 2.52
N LEU A 94 -16.68 -1.18 1.35
CA LEU A 94 -16.16 -0.01 0.63
C LEU A 94 -16.49 1.29 1.37
N ALA A 95 -17.68 1.39 1.96
CA ALA A 95 -18.09 2.55 2.76
C ALA A 95 -17.23 2.68 4.03
N GLU A 96 -16.99 1.57 4.73
CA GLU A 96 -16.11 1.52 5.91
C GLU A 96 -14.70 1.96 5.56
N ALA A 97 -14.08 1.38 4.52
CA ALA A 97 -12.73 1.75 4.10
C ALA A 97 -12.60 3.23 3.71
N ARG A 98 -13.65 3.82 3.09
CA ARG A 98 -13.67 5.26 2.78
C ARG A 98 -13.74 6.11 4.04
N SER A 99 -14.56 5.71 5.00
CA SER A 99 -14.68 6.43 6.27
C SER A 99 -13.37 6.43 7.07
N GLU A 100 -12.59 5.34 6.98
CA GLU A 100 -11.27 5.24 7.63
C GLU A 100 -10.22 6.13 6.95
N GLU A 101 -10.26 6.28 5.62
CA GLU A 101 -9.40 7.23 4.90
C GLU A 101 -9.79 8.70 5.13
N GLU A 102 -11.09 8.97 5.27
CA GLU A 102 -11.62 10.32 5.56
C GLU A 102 -11.51 10.71 7.04
N ALA A 103 -11.21 9.74 7.92
CA ALA A 103 -11.06 10.00 9.33
C ALA A 103 -9.98 11.07 9.54
N PRO A 104 -10.29 12.17 10.26
CA PRO A 104 -9.35 13.26 10.44
C PRO A 104 -8.10 12.73 11.16
N SER A 105 -6.99 12.64 10.43
CA SER A 105 -5.70 12.42 11.06
C SER A 105 -5.39 13.65 11.89
N ASP A 106 -5.02 13.48 13.16
CA ASP A 106 -4.56 14.59 13.99
C ASP A 106 -3.52 15.41 13.21
N PRO A 107 -3.73 16.72 13.03
CA PRO A 107 -2.76 17.54 12.33
C PRO A 107 -1.43 17.41 13.05
N LYS A 108 -0.35 17.20 12.30
CA LYS A 108 1.01 17.11 12.82
C LYS A 108 1.42 18.47 13.39
N SER A 109 0.90 18.81 14.56
CA SER A 109 1.35 19.97 15.29
C SER A 109 2.79 19.70 15.69
N ARG A 110 3.66 20.68 15.47
CA ARG A 110 5.02 20.62 15.99
C ARG A 110 4.85 20.57 17.51
N ARG A 111 5.05 19.42 18.14
CA ARG A 111 5.05 19.30 19.60
C ARG A 111 6.11 20.27 20.10
N THR A 112 5.69 21.44 20.56
CA THR A 112 6.52 22.40 21.29
C THR A 112 6.80 21.79 22.65
N GLY A 113 7.60 20.71 22.65
CA GLY A 113 8.35 20.33 23.83
C GLY A 113 9.32 21.44 24.17
N ASN A 114 9.78 21.43 25.43
CA ASN A 114 10.78 22.29 26.05
C ASN A 114 11.60 23.13 25.03
N PRO A 115 11.67 24.47 25.14
CA PRO A 115 12.33 25.33 24.15
C PRO A 115 13.65 24.75 23.65
N GLY A 116 13.71 24.44 22.35
CA GLY A 116 14.85 23.78 21.70
C GLY A 116 14.63 22.31 21.29
N CYS A 117 13.52 21.68 21.67
CA CYS A 117 13.22 20.30 21.25
C CYS A 117 12.66 20.25 19.82
N CYS A 118 13.35 19.54 18.92
CA CYS A 118 12.95 19.40 17.51
C CYS A 118 11.87 18.32 17.27
N GLY A 119 11.50 17.54 18.29
CA GLY A 119 10.47 16.50 18.22
C GLY A 119 10.82 15.28 17.35
N ARG A 120 12.01 15.24 16.74
CA ARG A 120 12.45 14.16 15.82
C ARG A 120 13.09 12.96 16.52
N GLY A 121 12.99 12.90 17.85
CA GLY A 121 13.57 11.86 18.70
C GLY A 121 14.86 12.30 19.41
N CYS A 122 15.07 11.77 20.61
CA CYS A 122 16.20 12.16 21.47
C CYS A 122 17.55 11.62 20.97
N ASN A 123 17.56 10.53 20.20
CA ASN A 123 18.80 9.88 19.73
C ASN A 123 19.69 10.82 18.89
N GLY A 124 19.11 11.80 18.19
CA GLY A 124 19.85 12.77 17.37
C GLY A 124 19.92 14.19 17.94
N CYS A 125 19.51 14.43 19.19
CA CYS A 125 19.42 15.77 19.77
C CYS A 125 20.68 16.12 20.60
N LEU A 126 21.45 17.12 20.17
CA LEU A 126 22.65 17.57 20.89
C LEU A 126 22.35 18.06 22.31
N VAL A 127 21.22 18.75 22.50
CA VAL A 127 20.78 19.21 23.82
C VAL A 127 20.58 18.01 24.76
N PHE A 128 19.95 16.94 24.29
CA PHE A 128 19.75 15.73 25.12
C PHE A 128 21.07 15.06 25.54
N TRP A 129 22.09 15.09 24.69
CA TRP A 129 23.38 14.45 24.96
C TRP A 129 24.30 15.27 25.87
N HIS A 130 24.27 16.61 25.75
CA HIS A 130 25.23 17.49 26.42
C HIS A 130 24.65 18.28 27.59
N ASP A 131 23.34 18.50 27.64
CA ASP A 131 22.72 19.27 28.73
C ASP A 131 22.58 18.38 29.99
N PRO A 132 23.02 18.87 31.17
CA PRO A 132 22.90 18.16 32.44
C PRO A 132 21.44 17.87 32.83
N ALA A 133 20.47 18.68 32.38
CA ALA A 133 19.05 18.47 32.67
C ALA A 133 18.55 17.09 32.24
N TYR A 134 19.17 16.48 31.22
CA TYR A 134 18.78 15.19 30.66
C TYR A 134 19.65 14.00 31.12
N ALA A 135 20.51 14.17 32.13
CA ALA A 135 21.37 13.11 32.66
C ALA A 135 20.59 11.85 33.06
N LYS A 136 19.49 12.03 33.80
CA LYS A 136 18.58 10.94 34.21
C LYS A 136 17.96 10.22 33.01
N GLY A 137 17.63 10.97 31.95
CA GLY A 137 17.09 10.40 30.71
C GLY A 137 18.10 9.51 30.00
N ARG A 138 19.39 9.86 30.02
CA ARG A 138 20.47 9.03 29.45
C ARG A 138 20.66 7.73 30.22
N GLU A 139 20.54 7.75 31.54
CA GLU A 139 20.61 6.56 32.39
C GLU A 139 19.45 5.60 32.12
N LEU A 140 18.23 6.13 32.02
CA LEU A 140 17.03 5.34 31.70
C LEU A 140 17.08 4.73 30.28
N MET A 141 17.64 5.46 29.31
CA MET A 141 17.78 4.97 27.93
C MET A 141 18.85 3.88 27.79
N LYS A 142 19.89 3.86 28.64
CA LYS A 142 20.90 2.79 28.66
C LYS A 142 20.33 1.44 29.13
N GLN A 143 19.30 1.46 29.97
CA GLN A 143 18.71 0.26 30.55
C GLN A 143 17.72 -0.44 29.61
N LYS A 144 17.15 0.27 28.63
CA LYS A 144 16.10 -0.23 27.75
C LYS A 144 16.65 -0.57 26.37
N LYS A 145 16.03 -1.55 25.69
CA LYS A 145 16.43 -1.88 24.32
C LYS A 145 16.03 -0.77 23.36
N ILE A 146 16.83 -0.57 22.31
CA ILE A 146 16.52 0.42 21.28
C ILE A 146 15.15 0.10 20.66
N GLY A 147 14.24 1.08 20.67
CA GLY A 147 12.90 0.93 20.12
C GLY A 147 11.83 0.36 21.07
N GLU A 148 12.19 -0.06 22.28
CA GLU A 148 11.21 -0.58 23.26
C GLU A 148 10.20 0.49 23.72
N LEU A 149 10.63 1.75 23.76
CA LEU A 149 9.78 2.91 24.08
C LEU A 149 9.06 3.51 22.86
N LEU A 150 9.30 3.01 21.65
CA LEU A 150 8.59 3.48 20.46
C LEU A 150 7.23 2.78 20.42
N THR A 151 6.14 3.53 20.62
CA THR A 151 4.80 3.02 20.31
C THR A 151 4.69 2.80 18.80
N ARG A 152 3.86 1.83 18.38
CA ARG A 152 3.69 1.38 16.97
C ARG A 152 3.43 2.51 15.95
N ASN A 153 3.08 3.73 16.40
CA ASN A 153 2.84 4.92 15.59
C ASN A 153 3.78 6.10 15.93
N SER A 154 5.10 5.91 15.96
CA SER A 154 6.04 7.04 16.09
C SER A 154 6.26 7.83 14.78
N ARG A 155 5.61 7.40 13.68
CA ARG A 155 5.49 8.12 12.41
C ARG A 155 4.03 8.53 12.20
N SER A 156 3.51 9.35 13.11
CA SER A 156 2.36 10.24 12.83
C SER A 156 2.91 11.57 12.35
#